data_AF-A0A5P2XFD0-F1
#
_entry.id   AF-A0A5P2XFD0-F1
#
_cell.length_a   1.000
_cell.length_b   1.000
_cell.length_c   1.000
_cell.angle_alpha   90.00
_cell.angle_beta   90.00
_cell.angle_gamma   90.00
#
_symmetry.space_group_name_H-M   'P 1'
#
loop_
_entity.id
_entity.type
_entity.pdbx_description
1 polymer ?
#
loop_
_entity_poly.entity_id
_entity_poly.type
_entity_poly.pdbx_seq_one_letter_code
_entity_poly.pdbx_strand_id
1 'polypeptide(L)'
;MAVTAMTTGVASGAGTAVVDEVRELVRGRLEGSDEGRGALRRLDAEPRPEGAADDVRARLTALLEEDPELARRLQAALEPDVPPPPAAPPTVHQQITIGGSANHSTIVIGPVELPRTRGVLIALTGIGVVLAVLLVLGFRTVLQSLTDDDGGGPQGSDGKRVTALKNASDVNAILPDSGTLPGGWVITDPPDVKKGAIDDDCGSSCTGVLFSGTVRHEMEPSDGAYFAVETYDTAEHAAARFKAAREDQNRNTGAYEPMSIEPVGDESMAYRKKIVNASEAEAGARVGTVVTWVVHRAGSSSLDPGDLNVLTRMLAERAQQAQNGEKPFARAEF
;
A
#
# COMPACT_ATOMS: atom_id res chain seq x y z
N MET A 1 1.82 -20.28 -21.81
CA MET A 1 2.40 -19.19 -20.98
C MET A 1 1.35 -18.64 -20.00
N ALA A 2 0.78 -19.48 -19.13
CA ALA A 2 -0.20 -19.05 -18.11
C ALA A 2 0.26 -19.36 -16.67
N VAL A 3 1.35 -20.13 -16.52
CA VAL A 3 1.82 -20.66 -15.23
C VAL A 3 2.75 -19.68 -14.49
N THR A 4 3.27 -18.66 -15.17
CA THR A 4 4.17 -17.64 -14.59
C THR A 4 3.42 -16.49 -13.91
N ALA A 5 2.10 -16.38 -14.09
CA ALA A 5 1.28 -15.33 -13.47
C ALA A 5 0.79 -15.66 -12.05
N MET A 6 1.00 -16.90 -11.57
CA MET A 6 0.44 -17.37 -10.30
C MET A 6 1.33 -17.10 -9.07
N THR A 7 2.55 -16.61 -9.23
CA THR A 7 3.48 -16.40 -8.10
C THR A 7 3.38 -15.01 -7.43
N THR A 8 2.57 -14.08 -7.97
CA THR A 8 2.49 -12.70 -7.46
C THR A 8 1.11 -12.30 -6.94
N GLY A 9 0.13 -13.22 -6.92
CA GLY A 9 -1.29 -12.90 -6.72
C GLY A 9 -1.89 -13.25 -5.35
N VAL A 10 -1.11 -13.30 -4.26
CA VAL A 10 -1.65 -13.67 -2.92
C VAL A 10 -1.73 -12.47 -1.95
N ALA A 11 -1.53 -11.24 -2.42
CA ALA A 11 -1.45 -10.06 -1.54
C ALA A 11 -2.72 -9.19 -1.45
N SER A 12 -3.77 -9.42 -2.26
CA SER A 12 -5.00 -8.59 -2.20
C SER A 12 -6.24 -9.44 -1.87
N GLY A 13 -6.94 -9.05 -0.81
CA GLY A 13 -8.02 -9.79 -0.14
C GLY A 13 -9.34 -9.99 -0.92
N ALA A 14 -9.33 -10.00 -2.25
CA ALA A 14 -10.47 -10.38 -3.09
C ALA A 14 -10.37 -11.83 -3.62
N GLY A 15 -9.31 -12.57 -3.27
CA GLY A 15 -9.02 -13.88 -3.84
C GLY A 15 -9.56 -15.11 -3.09
N THR A 16 -10.04 -15.01 -1.84
CA THR A 16 -10.31 -16.23 -1.04
C THR A 16 -11.49 -17.05 -1.56
N ALA A 17 -12.55 -16.42 -2.06
CA ALA A 17 -13.70 -17.14 -2.60
C ALA A 17 -13.36 -17.92 -3.87
N VAL A 18 -12.60 -17.31 -4.78
CA VAL A 18 -12.17 -17.94 -6.03
C VAL A 18 -11.09 -19.00 -5.77
N VAL A 19 -10.19 -18.76 -4.81
CA VAL A 19 -9.15 -19.72 -4.42
C VAL A 19 -9.75 -20.95 -3.73
N ASP A 20 -10.77 -20.78 -2.88
CA ASP A 20 -11.45 -21.90 -2.23
C ASP A 20 -12.25 -22.73 -3.24
N GLU A 21 -12.94 -22.08 -4.19
CA GLU A 21 -13.68 -22.78 -5.26
C GLU A 21 -12.75 -23.55 -6.21
N VAL A 22 -11.64 -22.93 -6.63
CA VAL A 22 -10.62 -23.60 -7.46
C VAL A 22 -9.96 -24.76 -6.70
N ARG A 23 -9.68 -24.59 -5.41
CA ARG A 23 -9.11 -25.63 -4.55
C ARG A 23 -10.06 -26.81 -4.39
N GLU A 24 -11.35 -26.56 -4.25
CA GLU A 24 -12.38 -27.59 -4.11
C GLU A 24 -12.61 -28.35 -5.42
N LEU A 25 -12.58 -27.64 -6.56
CA LEU A 25 -12.70 -28.23 -7.90
C LEU A 25 -11.50 -29.13 -8.25
N VAL A 26 -10.29 -28.71 -7.90
CA VAL A 26 -9.06 -29.50 -8.07
C VAL A 26 -9.01 -30.70 -7.11
N ARG A 27 -9.36 -30.51 -5.84
CA ARG A 27 -9.41 -31.59 -4.84
C ARG A 27 -10.43 -32.65 -5.23
N GLY A 28 -11.64 -32.26 -5.59
CA GLY A 28 -12.70 -33.19 -6.01
C GLY A 28 -12.31 -34.03 -7.22
N ARG A 29 -11.46 -33.53 -8.12
CA ARG A 29 -10.98 -34.31 -9.26
C ARG A 29 -9.77 -35.19 -8.98
N LEU A 30 -8.83 -34.73 -8.16
CA LEU A 30 -7.71 -35.57 -7.70
C LEU A 30 -8.20 -36.72 -6.82
N GLU A 31 -9.31 -36.56 -6.10
CA GLU A 31 -9.96 -37.65 -5.35
C GLU A 31 -10.65 -38.68 -6.26
N GLY A 32 -11.02 -38.28 -7.47
CA GLY A 32 -11.69 -39.13 -8.46
C GLY A 32 -10.77 -40.13 -9.18
N SER A 33 -9.46 -40.07 -8.97
CA SER A 33 -8.49 -41.01 -9.55
C SER A 33 -7.65 -41.72 -8.48
N ASP A 34 -7.31 -42.99 -8.73
CA ASP A 34 -6.51 -43.79 -7.79
C ASP A 34 -5.11 -43.21 -7.57
N GLU A 35 -4.52 -42.64 -8.62
CA GLU A 35 -3.23 -41.96 -8.58
C GLU A 35 -3.28 -40.61 -7.84
N GLY A 36 -4.35 -39.82 -8.03
CA GLY A 36 -4.54 -38.53 -7.36
C GLY A 36 -4.76 -38.68 -5.85
N ARG A 37 -5.51 -39.70 -5.42
CA ARG A 37 -5.66 -40.05 -4.00
C ARG A 37 -4.34 -40.49 -3.35
N GLY A 38 -3.40 -41.03 -4.12
CA GLY A 38 -2.06 -41.40 -3.64
C GLY A 38 -1.13 -40.19 -3.47
N ALA A 39 -1.24 -39.19 -4.36
CA ALA A 39 -0.51 -37.93 -4.25
C ALA A 39 -1.02 -37.07 -3.10
N LEU A 40 -2.35 -36.93 -2.95
CA LEU A 40 -2.96 -36.19 -1.85
C LEU A 40 -2.63 -36.80 -0.49
N ARG A 41 -2.67 -38.14 -0.35
CA ARG A 41 -2.27 -38.81 0.90
C ARG A 41 -0.80 -38.59 1.27
N ARG A 42 0.10 -38.48 0.29
CA ARG A 42 1.51 -38.15 0.55
C ARG A 42 1.69 -36.69 0.97
N LEU A 43 0.96 -35.77 0.34
CA LEU A 43 0.96 -34.34 0.70
C LEU A 43 0.32 -34.07 2.08
N ASP A 44 -0.69 -34.83 2.47
CA ASP A 44 -1.34 -34.73 3.78
C ASP A 44 -0.51 -35.41 4.88
N ALA A 45 0.21 -36.49 4.57
CA ALA A 45 1.07 -37.19 5.54
C ALA A 45 2.35 -36.41 5.86
N GLU A 46 2.90 -35.71 4.88
CA GLU A 46 4.06 -34.81 5.02
C GLU A 46 3.77 -33.53 4.22
N PRO A 47 3.61 -32.36 4.87
CA PRO A 47 3.33 -31.10 4.17
C PRO A 47 4.52 -30.53 3.39
N ARG A 48 5.74 -31.06 3.60
CA ARG A 48 6.99 -30.60 2.97
C ARG A 48 7.98 -31.72 2.59
N PRO A 49 7.63 -32.68 1.71
CA PRO A 49 8.62 -33.44 0.99
C PRO A 49 9.14 -32.57 -0.15
N GLU A 50 10.46 -32.46 -0.27
CA GLU A 50 11.09 -31.91 -1.47
C GLU A 50 10.54 -32.64 -2.71
N GLY A 51 9.91 -31.90 -3.63
CA GLY A 51 9.34 -32.43 -4.88
C GLY A 51 7.83 -32.74 -4.89
N ALA A 52 7.13 -32.72 -3.75
CA ALA A 52 5.67 -32.99 -3.74
C ALA A 52 4.85 -31.92 -4.49
N ALA A 53 5.29 -30.66 -4.43
CA ALA A 53 4.67 -29.57 -5.18
C ALA A 53 4.93 -29.70 -6.70
N ASP A 54 6.10 -30.18 -7.08
CA ASP A 54 6.47 -30.39 -8.49
C ASP A 54 5.70 -31.56 -9.10
N ASP A 55 5.49 -32.63 -8.35
CA ASP A 55 4.63 -33.76 -8.76
C ASP A 55 3.18 -33.32 -9.00
N VAL A 56 2.62 -32.49 -8.11
CA VAL A 56 1.27 -31.94 -8.28
C VAL A 56 1.21 -31.02 -9.51
N ARG A 57 2.22 -30.17 -9.71
CA ARG A 57 2.29 -29.26 -10.87
C ARG A 57 2.40 -30.01 -12.19
N ALA A 58 3.23 -31.05 -12.25
CA ALA A 58 3.39 -31.88 -13.44
C ALA A 58 2.08 -32.61 -13.80
N ARG A 59 1.35 -33.10 -12.80
CA ARG A 59 0.07 -33.79 -13.01
C ARG A 59 -1.07 -32.85 -13.39
N LEU A 60 -1.13 -31.66 -12.81
CA LEU A 60 -2.08 -30.64 -13.22
C LEU A 60 -1.85 -30.22 -14.68
N THR A 61 -0.59 -30.11 -15.10
CA THR A 61 -0.22 -29.78 -16.48
C THR A 61 -0.69 -30.86 -17.46
N ALA A 62 -0.42 -32.14 -17.16
CA ALA A 62 -0.87 -33.25 -18.01
C ALA A 62 -2.40 -33.34 -18.12
N LEU A 63 -3.13 -33.10 -17.01
CA LEU A 63 -4.60 -33.08 -17.00
C LEU A 63 -5.19 -31.93 -17.82
N LEU A 64 -4.55 -30.76 -17.80
CA LEU A 64 -4.98 -29.60 -18.60
C LEU A 64 -4.71 -29.80 -20.10
N GLU A 65 -3.73 -30.61 -20.47
CA GLU A 65 -3.45 -31.00 -21.87
C GLU A 65 -4.45 -32.06 -22.39
N GLU A 66 -4.86 -33.00 -21.54
CA GLU A 66 -5.88 -34.02 -21.88
C GLU A 66 -7.31 -33.47 -21.89
N ASP A 67 -7.64 -32.49 -21.03
CA ASP A 67 -8.99 -31.94 -20.91
C ASP A 67 -9.05 -30.42 -21.21
N PRO A 68 -9.24 -30.04 -22.49
CA PRO A 68 -9.38 -28.64 -22.89
C PRO A 68 -10.69 -27.99 -22.44
N GLU A 69 -11.62 -28.75 -21.85
CA GLU A 69 -12.82 -28.19 -21.21
C GLU A 69 -12.50 -27.69 -19.80
N LEU A 70 -11.69 -28.43 -19.05
CA LEU A 70 -11.18 -28.03 -17.74
C LEU A 70 -10.39 -26.72 -17.83
N ALA A 71 -9.52 -26.60 -18.84
CA ALA A 71 -8.76 -25.37 -19.09
C ALA A 71 -9.68 -24.16 -19.32
N ARG A 72 -10.79 -24.33 -20.06
CA ARG A 72 -11.77 -23.26 -20.30
C ARG A 72 -12.55 -22.90 -19.04
N ARG A 73 -12.91 -23.87 -18.20
CA ARG A 73 -13.60 -23.60 -16.92
C ARG A 73 -12.68 -22.90 -15.92
N LEU A 74 -11.41 -23.31 -15.85
CA LEU A 74 -10.41 -22.65 -15.01
C LEU A 74 -10.19 -21.20 -15.45
N GLN A 75 -10.13 -20.97 -16.77
CA GLN A 75 -10.00 -19.64 -17.34
C GLN A 75 -11.24 -18.77 -17.08
N ALA A 76 -12.45 -19.32 -17.22
CA ALA A 76 -13.70 -18.63 -16.91
C ALA A 76 -13.84 -18.29 -15.41
N ALA A 77 -13.34 -19.14 -14.52
CA ALA A 77 -13.32 -18.88 -13.08
C ALA A 77 -12.24 -17.84 -12.67
N LEU A 78 -11.23 -17.63 -13.51
CA LEU A 78 -10.15 -16.65 -13.31
C LEU A 78 -10.44 -15.29 -13.99
N GLU A 79 -11.47 -15.20 -14.83
CA GLU A 79 -11.91 -13.92 -15.38
C GLU A 79 -12.69 -13.14 -14.30
N PRO A 80 -12.31 -11.88 -14.00
CA PRO A 80 -13.01 -11.08 -13.01
C PRO A 80 -14.44 -10.81 -13.47
N ASP A 81 -15.40 -11.05 -12.57
CA ASP A 81 -16.82 -10.79 -12.80
C ASP A 81 -17.02 -9.27 -13.03
N VAL A 82 -17.13 -8.86 -14.29
CA VAL A 82 -17.38 -7.46 -14.65
C VAL A 82 -18.81 -7.15 -14.20
N PRO A 83 -19.03 -6.25 -13.23
CA PRO A 83 -20.38 -5.93 -12.80
C PRO A 83 -21.17 -5.39 -14.00
N PRO A 84 -22.45 -5.79 -14.16
CA PRO A 84 -23.27 -5.30 -15.26
C PRO A 84 -23.34 -3.77 -15.22
N PRO A 85 -23.38 -3.10 -16.40
CA PRO A 85 -23.50 -1.66 -16.44
C PRO A 85 -24.74 -1.23 -15.64
N PRO A 86 -24.67 -0.15 -14.85
CA PRO A 86 -25.79 0.30 -14.05
C PRO A 86 -27.00 0.52 -14.96
N ALA A 87 -28.14 -0.05 -14.57
CA ALA A 87 -29.42 0.19 -15.25
C ALA A 87 -29.65 1.69 -15.38
N ALA A 88 -30.04 2.12 -16.58
CA ALA A 88 -30.37 3.51 -16.86
C ALA A 88 -31.35 4.05 -15.79
N PRO A 89 -31.15 5.29 -15.31
CA PRO A 89 -32.04 5.87 -14.31
C PRO A 89 -33.48 5.89 -14.84
N PRO A 90 -34.50 5.68 -13.98
CA PRO A 90 -35.88 5.73 -14.42
C PRO A 90 -36.18 7.09 -15.04
N THR A 91 -36.67 7.06 -16.28
CA THR A 91 -37.21 8.23 -16.98
C THR A 91 -38.38 8.77 -16.16
N VAL A 92 -38.14 9.81 -15.35
CA VAL A 92 -39.22 10.53 -14.66
C VAL A 92 -39.97 11.32 -15.74
N HIS A 93 -41.14 10.83 -16.13
CA HIS A 93 -42.10 11.60 -16.90
C HIS A 93 -42.63 12.76 -16.04
N GLN A 94 -41.96 13.91 -16.08
CA GLN A 94 -42.52 15.14 -15.55
C GLN A 94 -43.54 15.68 -16.55
N GLN A 95 -44.79 15.30 -16.35
CA GLN A 95 -45.93 15.89 -17.02
C GLN A 95 -46.14 17.32 -16.49
N ILE A 96 -45.71 18.31 -17.26
CA ILE A 96 -46.00 19.72 -17.02
C ILE A 96 -47.40 19.99 -17.57
N THR A 97 -48.39 20.06 -16.69
CA THR A 97 -49.74 20.51 -17.05
C THR A 97 -49.81 22.03 -16.85
N ILE A 98 -49.64 22.80 -17.93
CA ILE A 98 -49.93 24.24 -17.92
C ILE A 98 -51.40 24.42 -18.30
N GLY A 99 -52.26 24.49 -17.27
CA GLY A 99 -53.62 24.98 -17.39
C GLY A 99 -53.66 26.43 -16.93
N GLY A 100 -53.86 27.36 -17.86
CA GLY A 100 -54.04 28.77 -17.55
C GLY A 100 -55.48 29.07 -17.09
N SER A 101 -55.62 29.96 -16.11
CA SER A 101 -56.50 31.14 -16.23
C SER A 101 -56.29 32.08 -15.05
N ALA A 102 -56.36 33.35 -15.39
CA ALA A 102 -56.29 34.59 -14.62
C ALA A 102 -56.33 34.52 -13.07
N ASN A 103 -55.38 35.26 -12.49
CA ASN A 103 -55.29 35.73 -11.11
C ASN A 103 -55.00 34.65 -10.05
N HIS A 104 -53.73 34.64 -9.63
CA HIS A 104 -53.16 33.92 -8.48
C HIS A 104 -52.79 32.45 -8.75
N SER A 105 -51.51 32.21 -9.08
CA SER A 105 -50.91 30.87 -9.02
C SER A 105 -49.51 30.97 -8.40
N THR A 106 -49.40 30.45 -7.19
CA THR A 106 -48.18 30.32 -6.40
C THR A 106 -47.37 29.12 -6.89
N ILE A 107 -46.11 29.33 -7.26
CA ILE A 107 -45.13 28.25 -7.43
C ILE A 107 -44.38 28.12 -6.10
N VAL A 108 -44.61 27.03 -5.38
CA VAL A 108 -43.82 26.68 -4.18
C VAL A 108 -42.70 25.75 -4.60
N ILE A 109 -41.50 26.32 -4.78
CA ILE A 109 -40.23 25.58 -4.72
C ILE A 109 -39.50 26.18 -3.51
N GLY A 110 -39.42 25.42 -2.41
CA GLY A 110 -38.70 25.84 -1.21
C GLY A 110 -37.17 25.86 -1.44
N PRO A 111 -36.39 26.34 -0.44
CA PRO A 111 -36.13 27.78 -0.32
C PRO A 111 -34.65 28.08 -0.09
N VAL A 112 -33.99 28.76 -1.04
CA VAL A 112 -32.91 29.70 -0.72
C VAL A 112 -33.07 30.91 -1.62
N GLU A 113 -33.92 31.85 -1.21
CA GLU A 113 -33.92 33.19 -1.80
C GLU A 113 -33.00 34.08 -0.95
N LEU A 114 -31.83 34.41 -1.49
CA LEU A 114 -30.98 35.46 -0.92
C LEU A 114 -31.54 36.82 -1.36
N PRO A 115 -31.98 37.69 -0.44
CA PRO A 115 -32.48 39.01 -0.80
C PRO A 115 -31.33 39.84 -1.38
N ARG A 116 -31.51 40.31 -2.62
CA ARG A 116 -30.57 41.18 -3.34
C ARG A 116 -30.63 42.60 -2.76
N THR A 117 -30.13 42.76 -1.53
CA THR A 117 -29.97 44.05 -0.86
C THR A 117 -28.60 44.65 -1.23
N ARG A 118 -28.53 45.97 -1.36
CA ARG A 118 -27.30 46.70 -1.73
C ARG A 118 -26.10 46.42 -0.82
N GLY A 119 -26.30 45.85 0.38
CA GLY A 119 -25.23 45.39 1.27
C GLY A 119 -24.48 44.13 0.79
N VAL A 120 -25.14 43.22 0.06
CA VAL A 120 -24.52 41.96 -0.42
C VAL A 120 -23.51 42.23 -1.55
N LEU A 121 -23.75 43.27 -2.36
CA LEU A 121 -22.81 43.69 -3.41
C LEU A 121 -21.51 44.29 -2.84
N ILE A 122 -21.56 44.93 -1.67
CA ILE A 122 -20.38 45.49 -0.98
C ILE A 122 -19.58 44.36 -0.29
N ALA A 123 -20.25 43.36 0.26
CA ALA A 123 -19.58 42.19 0.83
C ALA A 123 -18.88 41.31 -0.23
N LEU A 124 -19.50 41.13 -1.41
CA LEU A 124 -18.93 40.36 -2.52
C LEU A 124 -17.72 41.06 -3.16
N THR A 125 -17.72 42.40 -3.24
CA THR A 125 -16.56 43.16 -3.73
C THR A 125 -15.40 43.11 -2.74
N GLY A 126 -15.68 43.15 -1.43
CA GLY A 126 -14.66 42.93 -0.39
C GLY A 126 -13.99 41.56 -0.50
N ILE A 127 -14.77 40.49 -0.66
CA ILE A 127 -14.25 39.13 -0.85
C ILE A 127 -13.45 39.04 -2.15
N GLY A 128 -13.93 39.62 -3.25
CA GLY A 128 -13.23 39.63 -4.53
C GLY A 128 -11.86 40.34 -4.46
N VAL A 129 -11.76 41.46 -3.75
CA VAL A 129 -10.50 42.18 -3.54
C VAL A 129 -9.56 41.38 -2.65
N VAL A 130 -10.05 40.77 -1.57
CA VAL A 130 -9.22 39.91 -0.70
C VAL A 130 -8.70 38.70 -1.46
N LEU A 131 -9.54 38.06 -2.29
CA LEU A 131 -9.14 36.89 -3.09
C LEU A 131 -8.15 37.28 -4.19
N ALA A 132 -8.32 38.45 -4.82
CA ALA A 132 -7.34 39.00 -5.76
C ALA A 132 -6.01 39.35 -5.08
N VAL A 133 -6.03 39.91 -3.88
CA VAL A 133 -4.82 40.19 -3.09
C VAL A 133 -4.13 38.89 -2.67
N LEU A 134 -4.87 37.86 -2.25
CA LEU A 134 -4.32 36.55 -1.91
C LEU A 134 -3.74 35.84 -3.13
N LEU A 135 -4.36 35.97 -4.30
CA LEU A 135 -3.81 35.43 -5.55
C LEU A 135 -2.55 36.18 -5.97
N VAL A 136 -2.53 37.51 -5.89
CA VAL A 136 -1.33 38.31 -6.21
C VAL A 136 -0.20 38.04 -5.22
N LEU A 137 -0.50 37.88 -3.92
CA LEU A 137 0.49 37.50 -2.92
C LEU A 137 0.98 36.06 -3.15
N GLY A 138 0.08 35.10 -3.36
CA GLY A 138 0.45 33.71 -3.64
C GLY A 138 1.29 33.55 -4.91
N PHE A 139 0.95 34.26 -5.98
CA PHE A 139 1.71 34.24 -7.23
C PHE A 139 3.06 34.95 -7.11
N ARG A 140 3.16 36.03 -6.32
CA ARG A 140 4.44 36.68 -6.03
C ARG A 140 5.36 35.80 -5.20
N THR A 141 4.83 35.08 -4.20
CA THR A 141 5.62 34.16 -3.37
C THR A 141 6.21 33.02 -4.20
N VAL A 142 5.45 32.47 -5.15
CA VAL A 142 5.93 31.41 -6.05
C VAL A 142 6.96 31.93 -7.06
N LEU A 143 6.81 33.15 -7.56
CA LEU A 143 7.81 33.75 -8.46
C LEU A 143 9.09 34.15 -7.71
N GLN A 144 9.00 34.64 -6.47
CA GLN A 144 10.18 34.96 -5.64
C GLN A 144 10.94 33.72 -5.19
N SER A 145 10.29 32.57 -4.99
CA SER A 145 10.99 31.31 -4.68
C SER A 145 11.72 30.70 -5.89
N LEU A 146 11.54 31.25 -7.09
CA LEU A 146 12.24 30.82 -8.30
C LEU A 146 13.38 31.76 -8.69
N THR A 147 13.54 32.92 -8.02
CA THR A 147 14.53 33.95 -8.41
C THR A 147 15.51 34.39 -7.34
N ASP A 148 15.31 34.11 -6.05
CA ASP A 148 16.24 34.57 -5.01
C ASP A 148 17.15 33.44 -4.52
N ASP A 149 18.32 33.36 -5.18
CA ASP A 149 19.58 32.95 -4.57
C ASP A 149 20.05 34.09 -3.63
N ASP A 150 20.64 33.73 -2.50
CA ASP A 150 21.24 34.58 -1.44
C ASP A 150 20.32 35.31 -0.43
N GLY A 151 20.25 34.72 0.78
CA GLY A 151 20.51 35.47 2.03
C GLY A 151 19.33 36.05 2.83
N GLY A 152 18.89 35.32 3.86
CA GLY A 152 18.62 35.89 5.19
C GLY A 152 17.21 36.39 5.56
N GLY A 153 16.36 35.48 6.05
CA GLY A 153 15.31 35.68 7.09
C GLY A 153 14.10 36.60 6.79
N PRO A 154 12.87 36.23 7.22
CA PRO A 154 12.57 36.16 8.65
C PRO A 154 11.77 34.92 9.11
N GLN A 155 11.90 34.68 10.40
CA GLN A 155 11.44 33.58 11.24
C GLN A 155 9.91 33.40 11.21
N GLY A 156 9.44 32.20 10.81
CA GLY A 156 8.04 31.78 10.86
C GLY A 156 7.91 30.26 10.73
N SER A 157 7.55 29.61 11.84
CA SER A 157 7.43 28.17 12.11
C SER A 157 8.67 27.31 11.84
N ASP A 158 9.25 26.77 12.92
CA ASP A 158 10.18 25.62 12.97
C ASP A 158 9.51 24.33 12.44
N GLY A 159 9.04 24.35 11.20
CA GLY A 159 8.81 23.13 10.43
C GLY A 159 10.17 22.70 9.92
N LYS A 160 10.74 21.65 10.51
CA LYS A 160 11.96 20.99 10.01
C LYS A 160 11.81 20.84 8.49
N ARG A 161 12.59 21.60 7.71
CA ARG A 161 12.55 21.51 6.25
C ARG A 161 12.98 20.09 5.87
N VAL A 162 12.03 19.27 5.47
CA VAL A 162 12.28 17.87 5.09
C VAL A 162 12.70 17.84 3.63
N THR A 163 13.85 17.22 3.35
CA THR A 163 14.37 17.08 1.98
C THR A 163 13.78 15.83 1.31
N ALA A 164 13.18 16.01 0.13
CA ALA A 164 12.79 14.87 -0.71
C ALA A 164 14.02 14.17 -1.28
N LEU A 165 14.08 12.85 -1.12
CA LEU A 165 15.16 12.00 -1.66
C LEU A 165 14.86 11.66 -3.11
N LYS A 166 15.57 12.31 -4.03
CA LYS A 166 15.26 12.27 -5.47
C LYS A 166 16.16 11.32 -6.27
N ASN A 167 17.05 10.58 -5.61
CA ASN A 167 17.99 9.68 -6.28
C ASN A 167 17.85 8.25 -5.77
N ALA A 168 17.99 7.29 -6.68
CA ALA A 168 18.04 5.86 -6.34
C ALA A 168 19.19 5.54 -5.37
N SER A 169 20.32 6.25 -5.45
CA SER A 169 21.45 6.07 -4.53
C SER A 169 21.09 6.38 -3.07
N ASP A 170 20.21 7.34 -2.84
CA ASP A 170 19.78 7.75 -1.50
C ASP A 170 18.91 6.65 -0.88
N VAL A 171 18.01 6.07 -1.69
CA VAL A 171 17.19 4.90 -1.28
C VAL A 171 18.07 3.69 -0.99
N ASN A 172 19.01 3.38 -1.88
CA ASN A 172 19.93 2.28 -1.70
C ASN A 172 20.78 2.42 -0.42
N ALA A 173 21.15 3.66 -0.06
CA ALA A 173 21.92 3.92 1.16
C ALA A 173 21.10 3.72 2.44
N ILE A 174 19.77 3.92 2.39
CA ILE A 174 18.87 3.67 3.53
C ILE A 174 18.75 2.17 3.82
N LEU A 175 18.74 1.33 2.79
CA LEU A 175 18.62 -0.11 2.97
C LEU A 175 19.78 -0.68 3.80
N PRO A 176 19.51 -1.60 4.74
CA PRO A 176 20.57 -2.20 5.56
C PRO A 176 21.45 -3.14 4.72
N ASP A 177 22.76 -3.04 4.93
CA ASP A 177 23.76 -3.98 4.43
C ASP A 177 24.12 -5.02 5.51
N SER A 178 24.99 -5.98 5.18
CA SER A 178 25.43 -7.03 6.12
C SER A 178 26.16 -6.51 7.35
N GLY A 179 26.64 -5.25 7.35
CA GLY A 179 27.27 -4.61 8.51
C GLY A 179 26.31 -3.82 9.37
N THR A 180 25.03 -3.74 8.97
CA THR A 180 23.99 -2.96 9.65
C THR A 180 23.20 -3.79 10.67
N LEU A 181 23.13 -5.11 10.46
CA LEU A 181 22.51 -6.06 11.40
C LEU A 181 23.59 -6.80 12.22
N PRO A 182 23.24 -7.40 13.38
CA PRO A 182 24.18 -8.20 14.16
C PRO A 182 24.76 -9.39 13.40
N GLY A 183 25.85 -9.96 13.91
CA GLY A 183 26.51 -11.10 13.28
C GLY A 183 25.56 -12.29 13.08
N GLY A 184 25.59 -12.89 11.89
CA GLY A 184 24.77 -14.07 11.53
C GLY A 184 23.62 -13.78 10.56
N TRP A 185 23.23 -12.52 10.39
CA TRP A 185 22.32 -12.10 9.32
C TRP A 185 23.06 -12.07 7.98
N VAL A 186 22.47 -12.68 6.95
CA VAL A 186 22.98 -12.70 5.58
C VAL A 186 21.94 -12.16 4.61
N ILE A 187 22.40 -11.44 3.59
CA ILE A 187 21.53 -10.95 2.53
C ILE A 187 21.16 -12.14 1.63
N THR A 188 19.87 -12.44 1.53
CA THR A 188 19.34 -13.51 0.65
C THR A 188 18.70 -12.94 -0.60
N ASP A 189 18.01 -11.80 -0.50
CA ASP A 189 17.61 -10.99 -1.65
C ASP A 189 18.37 -9.66 -1.61
N PRO A 190 19.24 -9.38 -2.60
CA PRO A 190 20.05 -8.16 -2.62
C PRO A 190 19.18 -6.91 -2.77
N PRO A 191 19.72 -5.72 -2.43
CA PRO A 191 19.02 -4.46 -2.63
C PRO A 191 18.48 -4.30 -4.06
N ASP A 192 17.17 -4.15 -4.20
CA ASP A 192 16.51 -3.80 -5.45
C ASP A 192 15.91 -2.41 -5.31
N VAL A 193 16.33 -1.48 -6.18
CA VAL A 193 15.87 -0.08 -6.16
C VAL A 193 15.30 0.28 -7.51
N LYS A 194 14.04 0.71 -7.50
CA LYS A 194 13.30 1.07 -8.72
C LYS A 194 12.64 2.43 -8.59
N LYS A 195 12.34 3.04 -9.73
CA LYS A 195 11.54 4.26 -9.79
C LYS A 195 10.07 3.89 -9.59
N GLY A 196 9.35 4.66 -8.77
CA GLY A 196 7.95 4.39 -8.45
C GLY A 196 7.74 3.61 -7.14
N ALA A 197 6.50 3.19 -6.90
CA ALA A 197 6.10 2.45 -5.71
C ALA A 197 6.58 1.00 -5.73
N ILE A 198 6.57 0.36 -4.56
CA ILE A 198 6.84 -1.07 -4.43
C ILE A 198 5.74 -1.87 -5.15
N ASP A 199 4.49 -1.51 -4.88
CA ASP A 199 3.31 -2.14 -5.49
C ASP A 199 2.70 -1.20 -6.55
N ASP A 200 2.54 -1.69 -7.78
CA ASP A 200 1.99 -0.88 -8.87
C ASP A 200 0.48 -0.59 -8.70
N ASP A 201 -0.21 -1.29 -7.78
CA ASP A 201 -1.68 -1.24 -7.59
C ASP A 201 -2.13 -0.42 -6.37
N CYS A 202 -1.28 0.47 -5.84
CA CYS A 202 -1.62 1.30 -4.68
C CYS A 202 -2.56 2.50 -5.01
N GLY A 203 -3.08 2.59 -6.23
CA GLY A 203 -4.02 3.63 -6.67
C GLY A 203 -3.52 5.05 -6.40
N SER A 204 -4.40 5.94 -5.93
CA SER A 204 -4.03 7.32 -5.61
C SER A 204 -3.14 7.47 -4.37
N SER A 205 -2.98 6.41 -3.56
CA SER A 205 -2.17 6.47 -2.34
C SER A 205 -0.66 6.53 -2.59
N CYS A 206 -0.22 6.24 -3.82
CA CYS A 206 1.17 6.39 -4.26
C CYS A 206 1.45 7.68 -5.04
N THR A 207 0.51 8.62 -5.05
CA THR A 207 0.76 9.94 -5.64
C THR A 207 2.06 10.52 -5.07
N GLY A 208 2.94 11.00 -5.94
CA GLY A 208 4.22 11.62 -5.54
C GLY A 208 5.34 10.65 -5.17
N VAL A 209 5.16 9.34 -5.31
CA VAL A 209 6.26 8.37 -5.11
C VAL A 209 7.36 8.59 -6.15
N LEU A 210 8.61 8.61 -5.70
CA LEU A 210 9.79 8.84 -6.53
C LEU A 210 10.53 7.53 -6.78
N PHE A 211 10.97 6.88 -5.70
CA PHE A 211 11.72 5.64 -5.72
C PHE A 211 11.29 4.74 -4.57
N SER A 212 11.41 3.45 -4.81
CA SER A 212 11.28 2.40 -3.81
C SER A 212 12.52 1.52 -3.78
N GLY A 213 12.78 0.93 -2.62
CA GLY A 213 13.90 0.03 -2.41
C GLY A 213 13.53 -1.10 -1.45
N THR A 214 14.03 -2.30 -1.70
CA THR A 214 13.78 -3.48 -0.87
C THR A 214 15.07 -4.27 -0.66
N VAL A 215 15.19 -4.97 0.47
CA VAL A 215 16.28 -5.94 0.74
C VAL A 215 15.80 -6.99 1.74
N ARG A 216 16.24 -8.24 1.58
CA ARG A 216 15.95 -9.33 2.52
C ARG A 216 17.21 -9.85 3.19
N HIS A 217 17.13 -9.98 4.50
CA HIS A 217 18.13 -10.65 5.32
C HIS A 217 17.52 -11.86 6.00
N GLU A 218 18.29 -12.94 6.12
CA GLU A 218 17.90 -14.14 6.85
C GLU A 218 19.02 -14.58 7.80
N MET A 219 18.63 -15.26 8.87
CA MET A 219 19.53 -15.87 9.84
C MET A 219 19.03 -17.29 10.15
N GLU A 220 19.97 -18.24 10.15
CA GLU A 220 19.68 -19.63 10.52
C GLU A 220 19.21 -19.73 11.98
N PRO A 221 18.23 -20.61 12.29
CA PRO A 221 17.63 -21.61 11.40
C PRO A 221 16.44 -21.10 10.58
N SER A 222 15.87 -19.94 10.90
CA SER A 222 14.65 -19.46 10.24
C SER A 222 14.24 -18.02 10.57
N ASP A 223 15.12 -17.19 11.13
CA ASP A 223 14.82 -15.78 11.35
C ASP A 223 14.97 -15.00 10.03
N GLY A 224 14.13 -13.99 9.81
CA GLY A 224 14.10 -13.25 8.56
C GLY A 224 13.63 -11.82 8.75
N ALA A 225 14.26 -10.89 8.05
CA ALA A 225 13.89 -9.48 8.05
C ALA A 225 13.84 -8.97 6.61
N TYR A 226 12.67 -8.50 6.20
CA TYR A 226 12.46 -7.84 4.92
C TYR A 226 12.28 -6.34 5.17
N PHE A 227 13.08 -5.53 4.49
CA PHE A 227 13.07 -4.08 4.61
C PHE A 227 12.58 -3.47 3.30
N ALA A 228 11.71 -2.48 3.42
CA ALA A 228 11.14 -1.75 2.32
C ALA A 228 11.17 -0.25 2.62
N VAL A 229 11.51 0.56 1.61
CA VAL A 229 11.60 2.01 1.70
C VAL A 229 10.90 2.60 0.48
N GLU A 230 10.03 3.58 0.69
CA GLU A 230 9.41 4.38 -0.36
C GLU A 230 9.70 5.86 -0.10
N THR A 231 10.11 6.58 -1.13
CA THR A 231 10.42 8.01 -1.07
C THR A 231 9.40 8.81 -1.87
N TYR A 232 9.01 9.96 -1.34
CA TYR A 232 8.00 10.84 -1.91
C TYR A 232 8.57 12.24 -2.18
N ASP A 233 7.93 12.94 -3.11
CA ASP A 233 8.24 14.35 -3.44
C ASP A 233 7.90 15.33 -2.30
N THR A 234 6.94 14.98 -1.44
CA THR A 234 6.42 15.80 -0.34
C THR A 234 6.13 14.95 0.90
N ALA A 235 6.09 15.59 2.08
CA ALA A 235 5.76 14.91 3.32
C ALA A 235 4.27 14.54 3.39
N GLU A 236 3.42 15.35 2.74
CA GLU A 236 1.98 15.13 2.63
C GLU A 236 1.67 13.87 1.85
N HIS A 237 2.35 13.63 0.72
CA HIS A 237 2.19 12.39 -0.05
C HIS A 237 2.68 11.16 0.73
N ALA A 238 3.81 11.27 1.44
CA ALA A 238 4.27 10.20 2.34
C ALA A 238 3.25 9.91 3.47
N ALA A 239 2.66 10.96 4.06
CA ALA A 239 1.63 10.83 5.08
C ALA A 239 0.34 10.17 4.54
N ALA A 240 -0.07 10.54 3.33
CA ALA A 240 -1.21 9.93 2.66
C ALA A 240 -0.99 8.43 2.41
N ARG A 241 0.20 8.04 1.92
CA ARG A 241 0.59 6.63 1.76
C ARG A 241 0.53 5.88 3.08
N PHE A 242 1.17 6.42 4.10
CA PHE A 242 1.28 5.79 5.42
C PHE A 242 -0.10 5.57 6.04
N LYS A 243 -0.96 6.59 5.97
CA LYS A 243 -2.36 6.50 6.39
C LYS A 243 -3.13 5.43 5.62
N ALA A 244 -2.99 5.37 4.30
CA ALA A 244 -3.68 4.37 3.48
C ALA A 244 -3.27 2.94 3.85
N ALA A 245 -1.97 2.71 4.09
CA ALA A 245 -1.47 1.42 4.55
C ALA A 245 -2.02 1.01 5.93
N ARG A 246 -2.03 1.97 6.88
CA ARG A 246 -2.63 1.78 8.21
C ARG A 246 -4.10 1.38 8.11
N GLU A 247 -4.86 2.10 7.28
CA GLU A 247 -6.28 1.83 7.06
C GLU A 247 -6.50 0.45 6.42
N ASP A 248 -5.62 0.02 5.52
CA ASP A 248 -5.70 -1.29 4.90
C ASP A 248 -5.49 -2.44 5.91
N GLN A 249 -4.42 -2.37 6.69
CA GLN A 249 -4.15 -3.34 7.76
C GLN A 249 -5.28 -3.35 8.81
N ASN A 250 -5.82 -2.17 9.16
CA ASN A 250 -6.94 -2.06 10.09
C ASN A 250 -8.25 -2.65 9.55
N ARG A 251 -8.47 -2.63 8.22
CA ARG A 251 -9.64 -3.31 7.60
C ARG A 251 -9.46 -4.83 7.61
N ASN A 252 -8.23 -5.31 7.46
CA ASN A 252 -7.92 -6.73 7.37
C ASN A 252 -7.63 -7.38 8.74
N THR A 253 -8.56 -7.25 9.68
CA THR A 253 -8.44 -7.77 11.06
C THR A 253 -8.37 -9.31 11.15
N GLY A 254 -8.75 -10.00 10.07
CA GLY A 254 -8.57 -11.45 9.95
C GLY A 254 -7.12 -11.86 9.73
N ALA A 255 -6.34 -11.04 9.03
CA ALA A 255 -4.92 -11.28 8.76
C ALA A 255 -4.00 -10.57 9.75
N TYR A 256 -4.40 -9.42 10.30
CA TYR A 256 -3.55 -8.58 11.13
C TYR A 256 -4.13 -8.32 12.52
N GLU A 257 -3.26 -8.27 13.52
CA GLU A 257 -3.54 -7.87 14.89
C GLU A 257 -2.66 -6.68 15.26
N PRO A 258 -3.21 -5.52 15.66
CA PRO A 258 -2.39 -4.37 16.05
C PRO A 258 -1.44 -4.69 17.21
N MET A 259 -0.22 -4.18 17.11
CA MET A 259 0.80 -4.27 18.15
C MET A 259 1.25 -2.88 18.59
N SER A 260 1.79 -2.80 19.81
CA SER A 260 2.47 -1.59 20.29
C SER A 260 3.96 -1.71 20.07
N ILE A 261 4.56 -0.66 19.51
CA ILE A 261 6.00 -0.42 19.45
C ILE A 261 6.27 0.97 20.02
N GLU A 262 7.53 1.28 20.29
CA GLU A 262 7.87 2.64 20.71
C GLU A 262 7.62 3.62 19.53
N PRO A 263 7.26 4.89 19.80
CA PRO A 263 7.13 5.88 18.74
C PRO A 263 8.45 6.04 17.98
N VAL A 264 8.37 5.95 16.65
CA VAL A 264 9.52 6.07 15.74
C VAL A 264 9.13 6.98 14.58
N GLY A 265 10.01 7.92 14.21
CA GLY A 265 9.74 8.89 13.16
C GLY A 265 8.63 9.87 13.53
N ASP A 266 7.95 10.41 12.51
CA ASP A 266 6.80 11.28 12.67
C ASP A 266 5.54 10.49 13.01
N GLU A 267 5.42 9.28 12.46
CA GLU A 267 4.34 8.33 12.73
C GLU A 267 4.87 6.91 12.66
N SER A 268 4.37 6.02 13.52
CA SER A 268 4.67 4.58 13.45
C SER A 268 3.41 3.72 13.62
N MET A 269 3.51 2.46 13.23
CA MET A 269 2.51 1.42 13.49
C MET A 269 3.15 0.05 13.42
N ALA A 270 2.53 -0.92 14.09
CA ALA A 270 2.97 -2.30 14.06
C ALA A 270 1.77 -3.24 14.10
N TYR A 271 1.92 -4.39 13.44
CA TYR A 271 0.93 -5.44 13.35
C TYR A 271 1.60 -6.80 13.45
N ARG A 272 0.95 -7.73 14.15
CA ARG A 272 1.25 -9.16 14.05
C ARG A 272 0.41 -9.74 12.93
N LYS A 273 1.00 -10.59 12.10
CA LYS A 273 0.26 -11.35 11.10
C LYS A 273 -0.22 -12.66 11.70
N LYS A 274 -1.50 -12.97 11.49
CA LYS A 274 -2.16 -14.19 11.97
C LYS A 274 -1.90 -15.32 10.97
N ILE A 275 -0.67 -15.85 10.96
CA ILE A 275 -0.30 -17.00 10.14
C ILE A 275 -0.27 -18.27 11.00
N VAL A 276 -0.77 -19.38 10.46
CA VAL A 276 -0.69 -20.70 11.10
C VAL A 276 0.77 -21.19 11.07
N ASN A 277 1.33 -21.54 12.23
CA ASN A 277 2.69 -22.10 12.38
C ASN A 277 3.86 -21.16 12.01
N ALA A 278 3.66 -19.85 11.94
CA ALA A 278 4.73 -18.88 11.76
C ALA A 278 4.46 -17.62 12.59
N SER A 279 5.51 -17.03 13.15
CA SER A 279 5.43 -15.75 13.85
C SER A 279 6.00 -14.66 12.96
N GLU A 280 5.12 -13.89 12.32
CA GLU A 280 5.49 -12.74 11.49
C GLU A 280 4.85 -11.48 12.08
N ALA A 281 5.62 -10.40 12.14
CA ALA A 281 5.12 -9.09 12.50
C ALA A 281 5.74 -8.06 11.57
N GLU A 282 4.99 -7.01 11.34
CA GLU A 282 5.38 -5.92 10.49
C GLU A 282 5.26 -4.61 11.24
N ALA A 283 6.16 -3.68 10.95
CA ALA A 283 6.12 -2.35 11.47
C ALA A 283 6.51 -1.35 10.40
N GLY A 284 5.79 -0.23 10.39
CA GLY A 284 6.01 0.88 9.50
C GLY A 284 6.33 2.14 10.27
N ALA A 285 7.14 3.00 9.67
CA ALA A 285 7.37 4.36 10.15
C ALA A 285 7.39 5.34 8.99
N ARG A 286 6.90 6.56 9.24
CA ARG A 286 7.06 7.70 8.34
C ARG A 286 8.08 8.66 8.92
N VAL A 287 9.04 9.06 8.09
CA VAL A 287 10.08 10.04 8.43
C VAL A 287 10.09 11.09 7.32
N GLY A 288 9.43 12.22 7.56
CA GLY A 288 9.32 13.27 6.58
C GLY A 288 8.65 12.79 5.28
N THR A 289 9.41 12.80 4.18
CA THR A 289 9.01 12.31 2.84
C THR A 289 9.32 10.83 2.59
N VAL A 290 9.75 10.06 3.60
CA VAL A 290 10.09 8.64 3.47
C VAL A 290 9.13 7.79 4.28
N VAL A 291 8.65 6.70 3.69
CA VAL A 291 7.89 5.65 4.36
C VAL A 291 8.76 4.40 4.39
N THR A 292 8.92 3.82 5.57
CA THR A 292 9.73 2.63 5.79
C THR A 292 8.87 1.50 6.34
N TRP A 293 9.19 0.28 5.94
CA TRP A 293 8.51 -0.96 6.34
C TRP A 293 9.52 -2.03 6.70
N VAL A 294 9.25 -2.73 7.78
CA VAL A 294 10.02 -3.89 8.23
C VAL A 294 9.03 -5.03 8.44
N VAL A 295 9.29 -6.18 7.83
CA VAL A 295 8.62 -7.44 8.15
C VAL A 295 9.65 -8.32 8.84
N HIS A 296 9.41 -8.65 10.11
CA HIS A 296 10.21 -9.56 10.90
C HIS A 296 9.50 -10.90 11.04
N ARG A 297 10.19 -11.96 10.65
CA ARG A 297 9.78 -13.34 10.82
C ARG A 297 10.68 -13.98 11.85
N ALA A 298 10.10 -14.39 12.97
CA ALA A 298 10.78 -15.25 13.93
C ALA A 298 10.61 -16.71 13.51
N GLY A 299 11.70 -17.47 13.58
CA GLY A 299 11.78 -18.87 13.24
C GLY A 299 11.11 -19.77 14.28
N SER A 300 11.91 -20.62 14.93
CA SER A 300 11.46 -21.43 16.07
C SER A 300 11.34 -20.63 17.37
N SER A 301 11.87 -19.41 17.40
CA SER A 301 11.75 -18.45 18.49
C SER A 301 10.37 -17.79 18.48
N SER A 302 9.88 -17.40 19.65
CA SER A 302 8.71 -16.52 19.73
C SER A 302 9.09 -15.14 19.22
N LEU A 303 8.23 -14.52 18.41
CA LEU A 303 8.45 -13.15 17.93
C LEU A 303 8.51 -12.16 19.10
N ASP A 304 9.68 -11.56 19.30
CA ASP A 304 9.91 -10.51 20.28
C ASP A 304 9.52 -9.15 19.68
N PRO A 305 8.57 -8.41 20.27
CA PRO A 305 8.28 -7.03 19.89
C PRO A 305 9.49 -6.08 20.00
N GLY A 306 10.45 -6.39 20.88
CA GLY A 306 11.70 -5.64 21.02
C GLY A 306 12.54 -5.66 19.75
N ASP A 307 12.67 -6.82 19.10
CA ASP A 307 13.43 -6.95 17.86
C ASP A 307 12.81 -6.13 16.73
N LEU A 308 11.47 -6.19 16.60
CA LEU A 308 10.75 -5.40 15.61
C LEU A 308 10.98 -3.90 15.84
N ASN A 309 10.93 -3.45 17.09
CA ASN A 309 11.17 -2.05 17.46
C ASN A 309 12.59 -1.59 17.12
N VAL A 310 13.61 -2.42 17.40
CA VAL A 310 15.02 -2.13 17.05
C VAL A 310 15.19 -2.00 15.53
N LEU A 311 14.64 -2.95 14.76
CA LEU A 311 14.74 -2.94 13.30
C LEU A 311 14.03 -1.73 12.68
N THR A 312 12.83 -1.41 13.15
CA THR A 312 12.06 -0.24 12.67
C THR A 312 12.77 1.07 13.02
N ARG A 313 13.29 1.20 14.24
CA ARG A 313 14.08 2.37 14.65
C ARG A 313 15.30 2.55 13.77
N MET A 314 16.08 1.48 13.57
CA MET A 314 17.27 1.52 12.72
C MET A 314 16.92 2.04 11.31
N LEU A 315 15.89 1.48 10.67
CA LEU A 315 15.52 1.89 9.31
C LEU A 315 15.02 3.35 9.25
N ALA A 316 14.25 3.79 10.24
CA ALA A 316 13.77 5.16 10.34
C ALA A 316 14.91 6.17 10.60
N GLU A 317 15.88 5.84 11.45
CA GLU A 317 17.07 6.66 11.69
C GLU A 317 17.93 6.79 10.44
N ARG A 318 18.08 5.70 9.66
CA ARG A 318 18.77 5.73 8.36
C ARG A 318 18.04 6.63 7.36
N ALA A 319 16.71 6.56 7.29
CA ALA A 319 15.92 7.47 6.47
C ALA A 319 16.10 8.93 6.89
N GLN A 320 16.12 9.20 8.21
CA GLN A 320 16.34 10.54 8.73
C GLN A 320 17.74 11.08 8.39
N GLN A 321 18.78 10.25 8.53
CA GLN A 321 20.16 10.59 8.16
C GLN A 321 20.26 10.94 6.68
N ALA A 322 19.65 10.12 5.80
CA ALA A 322 19.60 10.40 4.37
C ALA A 322 18.91 11.73 4.06
N GLN A 323 17.76 12.04 4.69
CA GLN A 323 17.08 13.33 4.52
C GLN A 323 17.87 14.54 5.04
N ASN A 324 18.77 14.32 6.00
CA ASN A 324 19.70 15.33 6.49
C ASN A 324 20.90 15.53 5.54
N GLY A 325 21.01 14.74 4.46
CA GLY A 325 22.16 14.74 3.55
C GLY A 325 23.37 13.96 4.09
N GLU A 326 23.17 13.16 5.13
CA GLU A 326 24.21 12.34 5.74
C GLU A 326 24.20 10.92 5.14
N LYS A 327 25.37 10.27 5.11
CA LYS A 327 25.44 8.85 4.78
C LYS A 327 24.84 8.05 5.95
N PRO A 328 23.82 7.20 5.73
CA PRO A 328 23.23 6.42 6.80
C PRO A 328 24.24 5.50 7.49
N PHE A 329 24.21 5.48 8.83
CA PHE A 329 25.12 4.71 9.68
C PHE A 329 24.42 4.01 10.85
N ALA A 330 23.13 4.28 11.11
CA ALA A 330 22.38 3.60 12.16
C ALA A 330 22.35 2.08 11.93
N ARG A 331 22.38 1.32 13.02
CA ARG A 331 22.49 -0.14 13.09
C ARG A 331 21.47 -0.72 14.06
N ALA A 332 21.15 -2.01 13.88
CA ALA A 332 20.34 -2.76 14.82
C ALA A 332 21.24 -3.40 15.89
N GLU A 333 20.84 -3.29 17.15
CA GLU A 333 21.48 -3.92 18.31
C GLU A 333 20.41 -4.67 19.10
N PHE A 334 20.50 -6.00 19.15
CA PHE A 334 19.60 -6.90 19.91
C PHE A 334 20.27 -7.35 21.21
#